data_AF-A0A8T3NB19-F1
#
_entry.id   AF-A0A8T3NB19-F1
#
_cell.length_a   1.000
_cell.length_b   1.000
_cell.length_c   1.000
_cell.angle_alpha   90.00
_cell.angle_beta   90.00
_cell.angle_gamma   90.00
#
_symmetry.space_group_name_H-M   'P 1'
#
loop_
_entity.id
_entity.type
_entity.pdbx_description
1 polymer ?
#
loop_
_entity_poly.entity_id
_entity_poly.type
_entity_poly.pdbx_seq_one_letter_code
_entity_poly.pdbx_strand_id
1 'polypeptide(L)'
;MNNQLALSVGYGELLTRSPRLPDDLRLQAEEALRGAEEAAETLARLCRIACADTDQAMGTPTDGNAQASRPGSPLAPGVGPASP
;
A
#
# COMPACT_ATOMS: atom_id res chain seq x y z
N MET A 1 4.58 -4.92 -7.12
CA MET A 1 4.10 -5.34 -8.45
C MET A 1 4.03 -6.85 -8.48
N ASN A 2 2.87 -7.42 -8.82
CA ASN A 2 2.71 -8.87 -8.90
C ASN A 2 3.52 -9.37 -10.11
N ASN A 3 4.62 -10.09 -9.83
CA ASN A 3 5.61 -10.54 -10.81
C ASN A 3 4.97 -11.32 -11.98
N GLN A 4 3.91 -12.07 -11.70
CA GLN A 4 3.23 -12.88 -12.72
C GLN A 4 2.61 -12.05 -13.86
N LEU A 5 2.06 -10.87 -13.57
CA LEU A 5 1.42 -10.06 -14.60
C LEU A 5 2.45 -9.42 -15.54
N ALA A 6 3.58 -8.97 -14.99
CA ALA A 6 4.71 -8.48 -15.77
C ALA A 6 5.30 -9.58 -16.67
N LEU A 7 5.39 -10.81 -16.16
CA LEU A 7 5.81 -11.97 -16.95
C LEU A 7 4.83 -12.25 -18.10
N SER A 8 3.52 -12.20 -17.85
CA SER A 8 2.50 -12.39 -18.90
C SER A 8 2.62 -11.37 -20.03
N VAL A 9 2.85 -10.08 -19.71
CA VAL A 9 3.09 -9.03 -20.72
C VAL A 9 4.36 -9.34 -21.52
N GLY A 10 5.49 -9.56 -20.84
CA GLY A 10 6.76 -9.79 -21.52
C GLY A 10 6.77 -11.06 -22.39
N TYR A 11 6.11 -12.13 -21.94
CA TYR A 11 5.99 -13.36 -22.74
C TYR A 11 5.04 -13.17 -23.92
N GLY A 12 3.94 -12.42 -23.74
CA GLY A 12 3.04 -12.04 -24.82
C GLY A 12 3.77 -11.26 -25.92
N GLU A 13 4.55 -10.24 -25.56
CA GLU A 13 5.37 -9.48 -26.52
C GLU A 13 6.36 -10.35 -27.29
N LEU A 14 6.95 -11.34 -26.64
CA LEU A 14 7.89 -12.26 -27.29
C LEU A 14 7.18 -13.17 -28.29
N LEU A 15 6.00 -13.68 -27.94
CA LEU A 15 5.22 -14.57 -28.79
C LEU A 15 4.69 -13.85 -30.04
N THR A 16 4.16 -12.64 -29.90
CA THR A 16 3.61 -11.87 -31.03
C THR A 16 4.67 -11.49 -32.07
N ARG A 17 5.94 -11.35 -31.65
CA ARG A 17 7.07 -11.05 -32.53
C ARG A 17 7.73 -12.28 -33.16
N SER A 18 7.31 -13.49 -32.79
CA SER A 18 7.92 -14.72 -33.27
C SER A 18 7.45 -15.06 -34.69
N PRO A 19 8.34 -15.06 -35.71
CA PRO A 19 7.96 -15.40 -37.10
C PRO A 19 7.66 -16.89 -37.30
N ARG A 20 7.91 -17.72 -36.28
CA ARG A 20 7.64 -19.16 -36.30
C ARG A 20 6.25 -19.50 -35.75
N LEU A 21 5.52 -18.50 -35.25
CA LEU A 21 4.21 -18.71 -34.68
C LEU A 21 3.16 -18.73 -35.81
N PRO A 22 2.34 -19.78 -35.93
CA PRO A 22 1.22 -19.82 -36.86
C PRO A 22 0.30 -18.60 -36.68
N ASP A 23 -0.29 -18.11 -37.76
CA ASP A 23 -1.09 -16.88 -37.74
C ASP A 23 -2.24 -16.91 -36.73
N ASP A 24 -2.94 -18.04 -36.61
CA ASP A 24 -4.04 -18.21 -35.64
C ASP A 24 -3.55 -18.10 -34.18
N LEU A 25 -2.36 -18.64 -33.89
CA LEU A 25 -1.76 -18.58 -32.57
C LEU A 25 -1.17 -17.19 -32.29
N ARG A 26 -0.71 -16.48 -33.32
CA ARG A 26 -0.26 -15.09 -33.22
C ARG A 26 -1.41 -14.17 -32.88
N LEU A 27 -2.58 -14.36 -33.49
CA LEU A 27 -3.79 -13.62 -33.15
C LEU A 27 -4.17 -13.83 -31.67
N GLN A 28 -4.15 -15.08 -31.19
CA GLN A 28 -4.41 -15.41 -29.78
C GLN A 28 -3.37 -14.79 -28.84
N ALA A 29 -2.10 -14.76 -29.24
CA ALA A 29 -1.03 -14.13 -28.47
C ALA A 29 -1.19 -12.60 -28.40
N GLU A 30 -1.63 -11.97 -29.49
CA GLU A 30 -1.94 -10.54 -29.53
C GLU A 30 -3.13 -10.20 -28.61
N GLU A 31 -4.19 -11.00 -28.63
CA GLU A 31 -5.33 -10.83 -27.72
C GLU A 31 -4.94 -11.01 -26.24
N ALA A 32 -4.12 -12.03 -25.95
CA ALA A 32 -3.62 -12.29 -24.59
C ALA A 32 -2.71 -11.16 -24.10
N LEU A 33 -1.83 -10.64 -24.96
CA LEU A 33 -0.97 -9.50 -24.65
C LEU A 33 -1.80 -8.26 -24.32
N ARG A 34 -2.78 -7.93 -25.17
CA ARG A 34 -3.68 -6.79 -24.94
C ARG A 34 -4.38 -6.90 -23.57
N GLY A 35 -4.92 -8.07 -23.25
CA GLY A 35 -5.57 -8.29 -21.95
C GLY A 35 -4.61 -8.15 -20.76
N ALA A 36 -3.36 -8.62 -20.91
CA ALA A 36 -2.35 -8.50 -19.87
C ALA A 36 -1.93 -7.04 -19.64
N GLU A 37 -1.81 -6.24 -20.71
CA GLU A 37 -1.54 -4.80 -20.65
C GLU A 37 -2.66 -4.04 -19.95
N GLU A 38 -3.92 -4.29 -20.32
CA GLU A 38 -5.10 -3.68 -19.70
C GLU A 38 -5.20 -4.02 -18.19
N ALA A 39 -4.93 -5.28 -17.84
CA ALA A 39 -4.89 -5.71 -16.45
C ALA A 39 -3.75 -5.02 -15.68
N ALA A 40 -2.57 -4.86 -16.30
CA ALA A 40 -1.43 -4.18 -15.68
C ALA A 40 -1.73 -2.70 -15.44
N GLU A 41 -2.37 -2.03 -16.38
CA GLU A 41 -2.82 -0.64 -16.22
C GLU A 41 -3.85 -0.51 -15.09
N THR A 42 -4.83 -1.41 -15.07
CA THR A 42 -5.88 -1.43 -14.04
C THR A 42 -5.27 -1.61 -12.65
N LEU A 43 -4.36 -2.57 -12.49
CA LEU A 43 -3.67 -2.80 -11.23
C LEU A 43 -2.81 -1.59 -10.83
N ALA A 44 -2.10 -0.97 -11.77
CA ALA A 44 -1.33 0.24 -11.51
C ALA A 44 -2.22 1.41 -11.05
N ARG A 45 -3.44 1.51 -11.59
CA ARG A 45 -4.44 2.49 -11.15
C ARG A 45 -4.93 2.20 -9.73
N LEU A 46 -5.25 0.94 -9.42
CA LEU A 46 -5.67 0.52 -8.08
C LEU A 46 -4.57 0.74 -7.03
N CYS A 47 -3.32 0.42 -7.35
CA CYS A 47 -2.19 0.67 -6.45
C CYS A 47 -2.02 2.16 -6.15
N ARG A 48 -2.20 3.05 -7.14
CA ARG A 48 -2.13 4.51 -6.91
C ARG A 48 -3.20 4.98 -5.94
N ILE A 49 -4.43 4.48 -6.06
CA ILE A 49 -5.53 4.81 -5.16
C ILE A 49 -5.23 4.29 -3.75
N ALA A 50 -4.91 2.99 -3.63
CA ALA A 50 -4.64 2.36 -2.35
C ALA A 50 -3.43 3.00 -1.61
N CYS A 51 -2.36 3.36 -2.34
CA CYS A 51 -1.21 4.03 -1.75
C CYS A 51 -1.52 5.47 -1.32
N ALA A 52 -2.40 6.18 -2.03
CA ALA A 52 -2.84 7.52 -1.64
C ALA A 52 -3.68 7.50 -0.34
N ASP A 53 -4.52 6.48 -0.16
CA ASP A 53 -5.32 6.32 1.05
C ASP A 53 -4.47 5.99 2.28
N THR A 54 -3.40 5.20 2.12
CA THR A 54 -2.45 4.94 3.22
C THR A 54 -1.64 6.16 3.64
N ASP A 55 -1.36 7.09 2.72
CA ASP A 55 -0.63 8.32 3.02
C ASP A 55 -1.53 9.33 3.78
N GLN A 56 -2.82 9.39 3.44
CA GLN A 56 -3.80 10.20 4.19
C GLN A 56 -4.12 9.64 5.59
N ALA A 57 -4.06 8.32 5.77
CA ALA A 57 -4.21 7.72 7.10
C ALA A 57 -3.02 8.02 8.03
N MET A 58 -1.84 8.34 7.47
CA MET A 58 -0.62 8.68 8.23
C MET A 58 -0.46 10.19 8.47
N GLY A 59 -1.47 10.98 8.11
CA GLY A 59 -1.53 12.44 8.31
C GLY A 59 -2.47 12.88 9.42
N THR A 60 -2.69 12.08 10.47
CA THR A 60 -3.21 12.67 11.72
C THR A 60 -2.05 13.42 12.37
N PRO A 61 -2.10 14.76 12.47
CA PRO A 61 -1.16 15.46 13.30
C PRO A 61 -1.46 14.99 14.72
N THR A 62 -0.54 14.24 15.31
CA THR A 62 -0.46 14.18 16.77
C THR A 62 0.08 15.53 17.23
N ASP A 63 -0.68 16.59 16.97
CA ASP A 63 -0.42 17.91 17.53
C ASP A 63 -1.00 17.93 18.94
N GLY A 64 -0.13 18.13 19.92
CA GLY A 64 -0.55 18.66 21.21
C GLY A 64 -0.21 17.82 22.43
N ASN A 65 1.08 17.63 22.70
CA ASN A 65 1.54 17.71 24.08
C ASN A 65 1.29 19.15 24.57
N ALA A 66 0.17 19.40 25.25
CA ALA A 66 -0.10 20.66 25.94
C ALA A 66 -0.77 20.39 27.31
N GLN A 67 0.11 20.04 28.23
CA GLN A 67 0.05 20.29 29.66
C GLN A 67 -0.80 21.52 30.08
N ALA A 68 -2.01 21.31 30.61
CA ALA A 68 -2.82 22.21 31.47
C ALA A 68 -4.17 21.50 31.77
N SER A 69 -4.81 21.46 32.93
CA SER A 69 -4.67 22.08 34.24
C SER A 69 -5.61 21.36 35.22
N ARG A 70 -5.07 20.89 36.37
CA ARG A 70 -5.64 20.79 37.75
C ARG A 70 -7.00 20.09 38.01
N PRO A 71 -7.16 19.40 39.17
CA PRO A 71 -7.45 20.07 40.46
C PRO A 71 -6.56 19.52 41.59
N GLY A 72 -6.04 20.36 42.49
CA GLY A 72 -6.74 20.68 43.73
C GLY A 72 -6.12 19.91 44.92
N SER A 73 -5.28 20.61 45.68
CA SER A 73 -4.76 20.30 47.04
C SER A 73 -5.79 19.63 47.99
N PRO A 74 -5.40 18.94 49.10
CA PRO A 74 -4.43 19.46 50.07
C PRO A 74 -3.52 18.46 50.84
N LEU A 75 -2.36 19.02 51.24
CA LEU A 75 -1.66 18.89 52.51
C LEU A 75 -2.13 17.76 53.47
N ALA A 76 -1.33 16.71 53.60
CA ALA A 76 -1.36 15.81 54.75
C ALA A 76 -0.13 16.08 55.62
N PRO A 77 -0.28 16.48 56.90
CA PRO A 77 0.85 16.61 57.81
C PRO A 77 1.32 15.21 58.23
N GLY A 78 2.56 14.88 57.88
CA GLY A 78 3.24 13.70 58.40
C GLY A 78 3.56 13.89 59.89
N VAL A 79 2.99 13.03 60.73
CA VAL A 79 3.55 12.70 62.05
C VAL A 79 3.21 11.24 62.35
N GLY A 80 4.18 10.35 62.14
CA GLY A 80 4.22 9.04 62.77
C GLY A 80 5.60 8.90 63.41
N PRO A 81 5.74 8.92 64.74
CA PRO A 81 7.03 8.72 65.35
C PRO A 81 7.46 7.27 65.20
N ALA A 82 8.72 7.12 64.80
CA ALA A 82 9.50 5.92 64.97
C ALA A 82 9.48 5.44 66.42
N SER A 83 9.52 4.12 66.64
CA SER A 83 10.44 3.48 67.60
C SER A 83 10.22 1.95 67.69
N PRO A 84 11.22 1.21 68.20
CA PRO A 84 11.65 -0.11 67.73
C PRO A 84 11.06 -1.33 68.47
#